data_AF-A0A7S2GTN4-F1
#
_entry.id   AF-A0A7S2GTN4-F1
#
_cell.length_a   1.000
_cell.length_b   1.000
_cell.length_c   1.000
_cell.angle_alpha   90.00
_cell.angle_beta   90.00
_cell.angle_gamma   90.00
#
_symmetry.space_group_name_H-M   'P 1'
#
loop_
_entity.id
_entity.type
_entity.pdbx_description
1 polymer ?
#
loop_
_entity_poly.entity_id
_entity_poly.type
_entity_poly.pdbx_seq_one_letter_code
_entity_poly.pdbx_strand_id
1 'polypeptide(L)'
;KTLDLESAYKLLKELKEAYSGDALQKMLVTLMTKSGRDKFRFLAHCQRLSMEVQKSILRKWGFKQTSKGVIEMNAALSDHLSSSSSTRSQFQGEWDDVRRTLYGNMYHDCWLPSYERGDEQVGNLPEDAVRKARGLGEQLDWEQTGKMLEEWRSKAQ
;
A
#
# COMPACT_ATOMS: atom_id res chain seq x y z
N LYS A 1 2.49 3.55 18.57
CA LYS A 1 2.39 5.01 18.32
C LYS A 1 0.98 5.27 17.88
N THR A 2 0.31 6.25 18.45
CA THR A 2 -1.10 6.56 18.15
C THR A 2 -1.16 7.89 17.42
N LEU A 3 -2.04 8.00 16.44
CA LEU A 3 -2.32 9.24 15.71
C LEU A 3 -3.66 9.80 16.20
N ASP A 4 -3.80 11.11 16.22
CA ASP A 4 -5.14 11.72 16.28
C ASP A 4 -5.80 11.64 14.90
N LEU A 5 -7.12 11.84 14.85
CA LEU A 5 -7.90 11.68 13.62
C LEU A 5 -7.46 12.64 12.50
N GLU A 6 -7.11 13.89 12.83
CA GLU A 6 -6.68 14.89 11.85
C GLU A 6 -5.32 14.50 11.26
N SER A 7 -4.40 14.08 12.11
CA SER A 7 -3.10 13.53 11.73
C SER A 7 -3.24 12.30 10.83
N ALA A 8 -4.17 11.40 11.15
CA ALA A 8 -4.43 10.21 10.35
C ALA A 8 -4.96 10.57 8.95
N TYR A 9 -5.88 11.53 8.82
CA TYR A 9 -6.33 12.02 7.51
C TYR A 9 -5.21 12.66 6.70
N LYS A 10 -4.37 13.50 7.32
CA LYS A 10 -3.20 14.09 6.66
C LYS A 10 -2.23 13.02 6.15
N LEU A 11 -2.00 11.98 6.95
CA LEU A 11 -1.17 10.83 6.55
C LEU A 11 -1.79 10.07 5.36
N LEU A 12 -3.10 9.79 5.38
CA LEU A 12 -3.77 9.15 4.24
C LEU A 12 -3.65 9.99 2.97
N LYS A 13 -3.84 11.31 3.07
CA LYS A 13 -3.67 12.23 1.94
C LYS A 13 -2.26 12.18 1.36
N GLU A 14 -1.23 12.25 2.22
CA GLU A 14 0.17 12.17 1.77
C GLU A 14 0.51 10.82 1.12
N LEU A 15 -0.02 9.72 1.65
CA LEU A 15 0.11 8.40 1.03
C LEU A 15 -0.55 8.37 -0.35
N LYS A 16 -1.77 8.90 -0.48
CA LYS A 16 -2.49 8.99 -1.75
C LYS A 16 -1.72 9.80 -2.79
N GLU A 17 -1.22 10.97 -2.40
CA GLU A 17 -0.43 11.85 -3.27
C GLU A 17 0.85 11.16 -3.74
N ALA A 18 1.59 10.55 -2.81
CA ALA A 18 2.84 9.87 -3.15
C ALA A 18 2.60 8.65 -4.05
N TYR A 19 1.50 7.92 -3.83
CA TYR A 19 1.13 6.81 -4.72
C TYR A 19 0.59 7.26 -6.08
N SER A 20 0.02 8.46 -6.17
CA SER A 20 -0.47 9.01 -7.44
C SER A 20 0.65 9.48 -8.38
N GLY A 21 1.91 9.42 -7.95
CA GLY A 21 3.04 9.81 -8.80
C GLY A 21 3.14 8.97 -10.08
N ASP A 22 3.21 9.66 -11.23
CA ASP A 22 3.24 9.06 -12.58
C ASP A 22 4.20 7.87 -12.72
N ALA A 23 5.40 7.99 -12.15
CA ALA A 23 6.41 6.95 -12.26
C ALA A 23 6.01 5.68 -11.51
N LEU A 24 5.45 5.80 -10.29
CA LEU A 24 4.95 4.63 -9.56
C LEU A 24 3.80 4.00 -10.31
N GLN A 25 2.85 4.80 -10.80
CA GLN A 25 1.70 4.30 -11.56
C GLN A 25 2.13 3.56 -12.83
N LYS A 26 3.10 4.08 -13.60
CA LYS A 26 3.67 3.37 -14.75
C LYS A 26 4.31 2.03 -14.36
N MET A 27 5.03 1.98 -13.23
CA MET A 27 5.61 0.74 -12.72
C MET A 27 4.53 -0.26 -12.28
N LEU A 28 3.46 0.20 -11.62
CA LEU A 28 2.33 -0.63 -11.19
C LEU A 28 1.57 -1.22 -12.40
N VAL A 29 1.34 -0.43 -13.45
CA VAL A 29 0.75 -0.93 -14.71
C VAL A 29 1.63 -2.01 -15.33
N THR A 30 2.94 -1.76 -15.42
CA THR A 30 3.89 -2.75 -15.95
C THR A 30 3.90 -4.03 -15.11
N LEU A 31 3.87 -3.88 -13.79
CA LEU A 31 3.86 -5.00 -12.85
C LEU A 31 2.58 -5.82 -12.97
N MET A 32 1.42 -5.17 -13.11
CA MET A 32 0.14 -5.82 -13.33
C MET A 32 0.17 -6.66 -14.62
N THR A 33 0.61 -6.08 -15.73
CA THR A 33 0.74 -6.81 -17.01
C THR A 33 1.65 -8.03 -16.90
N LYS A 34 2.78 -7.90 -16.17
CA LYS A 34 3.74 -9.01 -15.96
C LYS A 34 3.24 -10.06 -14.96
N SER A 35 2.45 -9.68 -13.97
CA SER A 35 1.93 -10.59 -12.95
C SER A 35 0.68 -11.35 -13.43
N GLY A 36 -0.01 -10.84 -14.46
CA GLY A 36 -1.25 -11.43 -14.95
C GLY A 36 -2.30 -11.51 -13.84
N ARG A 37 -2.84 -12.71 -13.60
CA ARG A 37 -3.82 -12.97 -12.52
C ARG A 37 -3.18 -13.44 -11.21
N ASP A 38 -1.86 -13.51 -11.12
CA ASP A 38 -1.18 -13.89 -9.88
C ASP A 38 -1.14 -12.70 -8.91
N LYS A 39 -2.18 -12.62 -8.07
CA LYS A 39 -2.30 -11.59 -7.04
C LYS A 39 -1.16 -11.61 -6.02
N PHE A 40 -0.60 -12.78 -5.71
CA PHE A 40 0.44 -12.90 -4.69
C PHE A 40 1.77 -12.34 -5.21
N ARG A 41 2.09 -12.64 -6.47
CA ARG A 41 3.23 -12.05 -7.17
C ARG A 41 3.07 -10.53 -7.24
N PHE A 42 1.91 -10.04 -7.68
CA PHE A 42 1.64 -8.61 -7.74
C PHE A 42 1.84 -7.94 -6.37
N LEU A 43 1.23 -8.47 -5.30
CA LEU A 43 1.33 -7.93 -3.95
C LEU A 43 2.78 -7.86 -3.44
N ALA A 44 3.57 -8.92 -3.65
CA ALA A 44 4.96 -8.96 -3.21
C ALA A 44 5.83 -7.88 -3.87
N HIS A 45 5.63 -7.64 -5.17
CA HIS A 45 6.36 -6.60 -5.90
C HIS A 45 5.80 -5.20 -5.61
N CYS A 46 4.48 -5.05 -5.51
CA CYS A 46 3.81 -3.80 -5.15
C CYS A 46 4.30 -3.29 -3.79
N GLN A 47 4.41 -4.18 -2.78
CA GLN A 47 4.94 -3.83 -1.46
C GLN A 47 6.38 -3.29 -1.53
N ARG A 48 7.22 -3.83 -2.41
CA ARG A 48 8.60 -3.34 -2.58
C ARG A 48 8.62 -1.94 -3.21
N LEU A 49 7.81 -1.72 -4.25
CA LEU A 49 7.69 -0.42 -4.91
C LEU A 49 7.09 0.64 -3.97
N SER A 50 6.02 0.30 -3.25
CA SER A 50 5.37 1.19 -2.30
C SER A 50 6.32 1.59 -1.18
N MET A 51 7.18 0.67 -0.72
CA MET A 51 8.14 0.92 0.36
C MET A 51 9.11 2.07 0.00
N GLU A 52 9.60 2.15 -1.24
CA GLU A 52 10.50 3.23 -1.65
C GLU A 52 9.86 4.61 -1.51
N VAL A 53 8.59 4.70 -1.90
CA VAL A 53 7.80 5.93 -1.81
C VAL A 53 7.39 6.24 -0.37
N GLN A 54 7.05 5.21 0.41
CA GLN A 54 6.64 5.35 1.81
C GLN A 54 7.79 5.78 2.74
N LYS A 55 9.06 5.55 2.39
CA LYS A 55 10.21 5.89 3.27
C LYS A 55 10.20 7.34 3.74
N SER A 56 9.98 8.30 2.83
CA SER A 56 9.94 9.72 3.17
C SER A 56 8.79 10.04 4.12
N ILE A 57 7.61 9.46 3.87
CA ILE A 57 6.40 9.60 4.69
C ILE A 57 6.63 8.99 6.07
N LEU A 58 7.10 7.74 6.15
CA LEU A 58 7.39 7.06 7.41
C LEU A 58 8.33 7.91 8.28
N ARG A 59 9.43 8.42 7.69
CA ARG A 59 10.36 9.29 8.41
C ARG A 59 9.68 10.56 8.91
N LYS A 60 8.91 11.25 8.06
CA LYS A 60 8.20 12.49 8.39
C LYS A 60 7.22 12.30 9.55
N TRP A 61 6.50 11.18 9.56
CA TRP A 61 5.52 10.84 10.58
C TRP A 61 6.15 10.11 11.78
N GLY A 62 7.47 10.01 11.85
CA GLY A 62 8.21 9.42 12.96
C GLY A 62 8.03 7.91 13.12
N PHE A 63 7.77 7.21 12.03
CA PHE A 63 7.84 5.76 11.92
C PHE A 63 9.22 5.33 11.38
N LYS A 64 9.63 4.10 11.67
CA LYS A 64 10.87 3.55 11.11
C LYS A 64 10.71 3.31 9.60
N GLN A 65 11.73 3.64 8.81
CA GLN A 65 11.79 3.39 7.36
C GLN A 65 12.01 1.90 7.03
N THR A 66 11.19 1.02 7.60
CA THR A 66 11.28 -0.44 7.51
C THR A 66 9.88 -1.04 7.36
N SER A 67 9.77 -2.31 6.96
CA SER A 67 8.49 -3.02 6.91
C SER A 67 7.77 -3.03 8.27
N LYS A 68 8.53 -3.09 9.37
CA LYS A 68 7.96 -2.97 10.72
C LYS A 68 7.32 -1.60 10.95
N GLY A 69 7.93 -0.52 10.46
CA GLY A 69 7.34 0.82 10.58
C GLY A 69 6.09 1.00 9.72
N VAL A 70 5.99 0.32 8.58
CA VAL A 70 4.74 0.27 7.79
C VAL A 70 3.63 -0.44 8.58
N ILE A 71 3.96 -1.54 9.28
CA ILE A 71 3.00 -2.25 10.14
C ILE A 71 2.54 -1.34 11.28
N GLU A 72 3.46 -0.65 11.95
CA GLU A 72 3.15 0.31 13.02
C GLU A 72 2.29 1.48 12.52
N MET A 73 2.58 1.99 11.31
CA MET A 73 1.80 3.04 10.65
C MET A 73 0.37 2.56 10.33
N ASN A 74 0.23 1.37 9.75
CA ASN A 74 -1.08 0.79 9.45
C ASN A 74 -1.88 0.51 10.71
N ALA A 75 -1.24 0.05 11.80
CA ALA A 75 -1.91 -0.14 13.08
C ALA A 75 -2.45 1.20 13.62
N ALA A 76 -1.65 2.26 13.56
CA ALA A 76 -2.10 3.60 14.00
C ALA A 76 -3.27 4.13 13.16
N LEU A 77 -3.32 3.83 11.87
CA LEU A 77 -4.47 4.14 11.02
C LEU A 77 -5.69 3.27 11.39
N SER A 78 -5.49 1.98 11.68
CA SER A 78 -6.56 1.02 12.02
C SER A 78 -7.31 1.40 13.29
N ASP A 79 -6.65 2.04 14.25
CA ASP A 79 -7.28 2.50 15.49
C ASP A 79 -8.51 3.39 15.21
N HIS A 80 -8.47 4.17 14.12
CA HIS A 80 -9.58 5.07 13.75
C HIS A 80 -10.79 4.34 13.15
N LEU A 81 -10.61 3.12 12.64
CA LEU A 81 -11.72 2.30 12.14
C LEU A 81 -12.63 1.78 13.26
N SER A 82 -12.19 1.82 14.52
CA SER A 82 -13.02 1.41 15.66
C SER A 82 -13.93 2.53 16.17
N SER A 83 -13.86 3.74 15.60
CA SER A 83 -14.63 4.93 16.02
C SER A 83 -16.15 4.81 15.75
N SER A 84 -16.93 5.84 16.11
CA SER A 84 -18.37 5.94 15.82
C SER A 84 -18.68 5.71 14.33
N SER A 85 -19.90 5.25 14.02
CA SER A 85 -20.28 4.80 12.67
C SER A 85 -20.07 5.85 11.57
N SER A 86 -20.36 7.13 11.83
CA SER A 86 -20.20 8.21 10.86
C SER A 86 -18.72 8.51 10.57
N THR A 87 -17.89 8.67 11.62
CA THR A 87 -16.45 8.92 11.48
C THR A 87 -15.73 7.73 10.87
N ARG A 88 -16.12 6.51 11.26
CA ARG A 88 -15.61 5.26 10.67
C ARG A 88 -15.86 5.23 9.18
N SER A 89 -17.08 5.51 8.73
CA SER A 89 -17.43 5.43 7.31
C SER A 89 -16.63 6.41 6.46
N GLN A 90 -16.44 7.64 6.95
CA GLN A 90 -15.64 8.66 6.23
C GLN A 90 -14.16 8.24 6.16
N PHE A 91 -13.59 7.83 7.29
CA PHE A 91 -12.19 7.42 7.35
C PHE A 91 -11.91 6.16 6.51
N GLN A 92 -12.84 5.20 6.55
CA GLN A 92 -12.77 3.99 5.72
C GLN A 92 -12.75 4.34 4.22
N GLY A 93 -13.55 5.33 3.80
CA GLY A 93 -13.56 5.83 2.42
C GLY A 93 -12.20 6.37 1.98
N GLU A 94 -11.58 7.25 2.78
CA GLU A 94 -10.25 7.80 2.50
C GLU A 94 -9.15 6.73 2.49
N TRP A 95 -9.27 5.72 3.36
CA TRP A 95 -8.32 4.61 3.36
C TRP A 95 -8.47 3.74 2.10
N ASP A 96 -9.71 3.39 1.73
CA ASP A 96 -9.94 2.61 0.52
C ASP A 96 -9.52 3.39 -0.73
N ASP A 97 -9.61 4.73 -0.73
CA ASP A 97 -9.03 5.59 -1.76
C ASP A 97 -7.51 5.43 -1.89
N VAL A 98 -6.75 5.48 -0.78
CA VAL A 98 -5.31 5.23 -0.79
C VAL A 98 -4.98 3.86 -1.39
N ARG A 99 -5.73 2.83 -1.00
CA ARG A 99 -5.53 1.46 -1.52
C ARG A 99 -5.89 1.35 -2.99
N ARG A 100 -6.98 2.00 -3.45
CA ARG A 100 -7.35 2.06 -4.86
C ARG A 100 -6.27 2.73 -5.69
N THR A 101 -5.68 3.82 -5.20
CA THR A 101 -4.55 4.47 -5.86
C THR A 101 -3.33 3.54 -5.93
N LEU A 102 -3.02 2.79 -4.87
CA LEU A 102 -1.85 1.91 -4.85
C LEU A 102 -2.01 0.66 -5.72
N TYR A 103 -3.18 0.03 -5.70
CA TYR A 103 -3.40 -1.25 -6.39
C TYR A 103 -3.98 -1.08 -7.79
N GLY A 104 -4.55 0.09 -8.11
CA GLY A 104 -5.18 0.35 -9.40
C GLY A 104 -6.25 -0.69 -9.72
N ASN A 105 -6.18 -1.26 -10.92
CA ASN A 105 -7.14 -2.28 -11.37
C ASN A 105 -7.06 -3.58 -10.57
N MET A 106 -5.92 -3.86 -9.92
CA MET A 106 -5.76 -5.04 -9.06
C MET A 106 -6.42 -4.86 -7.69
N TYR A 107 -7.02 -3.68 -7.41
CA TYR A 107 -7.66 -3.40 -6.12
C TYR A 107 -8.66 -4.47 -5.73
N HIS A 108 -9.64 -4.79 -6.59
CA HIS A 108 -10.69 -5.77 -6.27
C HIS A 108 -10.15 -7.20 -6.12
N ASP A 109 -9.10 -7.56 -6.87
CA ASP A 109 -8.46 -8.88 -6.79
C ASP A 109 -7.60 -9.06 -5.53
N CYS A 110 -7.00 -7.96 -5.06
CA CYS A 110 -6.13 -7.93 -3.88
C CYS A 110 -6.89 -7.63 -2.59
N TRP A 111 -8.03 -6.94 -2.71
CA TRP A 111 -8.72 -6.32 -1.60
C TRP A 111 -10.21 -6.19 -1.90
N LEU A 112 -11.04 -6.90 -1.14
CA LEU A 112 -12.49 -6.73 -1.25
C LEU A 112 -12.87 -5.30 -0.80
N PRO A 113 -13.72 -4.57 -1.54
CA PRO A 113 -14.25 -3.28 -1.09
C PRO A 113 -14.89 -3.37 0.30
N SER A 114 -14.84 -2.29 1.08
CA SER A 114 -15.39 -2.26 2.45
C SER A 114 -16.89 -2.62 2.52
N TYR A 115 -17.69 -2.23 1.52
CA TYR A 115 -19.11 -2.58 1.45
C TYR A 115 -19.36 -4.06 1.13
N GLU A 116 -18.38 -4.78 0.56
CA GLU A 116 -18.48 -6.22 0.22
C GLU A 116 -17.93 -7.13 1.32
N ARG A 117 -17.14 -6.57 2.26
CA ARG A 117 -16.48 -7.34 3.32
C ARG A 117 -17.42 -7.78 4.45
N GLY A 118 -18.60 -7.16 4.59
CA GLY A 118 -19.34 -7.22 5.84
C GLY A 118 -18.53 -6.60 6.99
N ASP A 119 -19.10 -6.47 8.18
CA ASP A 119 -18.43 -5.90 9.37
C ASP A 119 -17.23 -6.75 9.89
N GLU A 120 -16.70 -7.69 9.10
CA GLU A 120 -15.64 -8.60 9.52
C GLU A 120 -14.27 -7.89 9.50
N GLN A 121 -13.61 -7.92 10.67
CA GLN A 121 -12.38 -7.18 10.93
C GLN A 121 -11.29 -7.50 9.90
N VAL A 122 -10.73 -6.43 9.33
CA VAL A 122 -9.54 -6.43 8.47
C VAL A 122 -8.30 -6.70 9.33
N GLY A 123 -8.20 -7.91 9.88
CA GLY A 123 -7.18 -8.25 10.87
C GLY A 123 -6.05 -9.10 10.31
N ASN A 124 -6.36 -10.16 9.54
CA ASN A 124 -5.37 -11.19 9.24
C ASN A 124 -5.49 -11.67 7.80
N LEU A 125 -4.47 -11.41 6.98
CA LEU A 125 -4.23 -12.24 5.81
C LEU A 125 -3.95 -13.66 6.31
N PRO A 126 -4.61 -14.70 5.75
CA PRO A 126 -4.33 -16.09 6.11
C PRO A 126 -2.83 -16.41 6.03
N GLU A 127 -2.27 -17.12 7.03
CA GLU A 127 -0.82 -17.42 7.08
C GLU A 127 -0.30 -18.14 5.82
N ASP A 128 -1.15 -18.94 5.19
CA ASP A 128 -0.85 -19.64 3.95
C ASP A 128 -0.70 -18.69 2.75
N ALA A 129 -1.47 -17.60 2.71
CA ALA A 129 -1.32 -16.51 1.74
C ALA A 129 0.02 -15.78 1.94
N VAL A 130 0.42 -15.51 3.19
CA VAL A 130 1.70 -14.90 3.53
C VAL A 130 2.88 -15.84 3.18
N ARG A 131 2.72 -17.15 3.42
CA ARG A 131 3.74 -18.17 3.12
C ARG A 131 3.95 -18.35 1.61
N LYS A 132 2.86 -18.35 0.82
CA LYS A 132 2.93 -18.42 -0.64
C LYS A 132 3.58 -17.19 -1.27
N ALA A 133 3.25 -15.99 -0.78
CA ALA A 133 3.87 -14.75 -1.26
C ALA A 133 5.40 -14.71 -1.04
N ARG A 134 5.92 -15.39 0.00
CA ARG A 134 7.37 -15.53 0.24
C ARG A 134 8.08 -16.51 -0.71
N GLY A 135 7.35 -17.42 -1.35
CA GLY A 135 7.91 -18.48 -2.21
C GLY A 135 7.85 -18.22 -3.73
N LEU A 136 7.08 -17.23 -4.19
CA LEU A 136 6.86 -16.95 -5.63
C LEU A 136 7.94 -16.05 -6.26
N GLY A 137 9.20 -16.29 -5.89
CA GLY A 137 10.35 -15.61 -6.45
C GLY A 137 10.67 -16.04 -7.88
N GLU A 138 9.79 -15.76 -8.85
CA GLU A 138 10.29 -15.57 -10.21
C GLU A 138 10.92 -14.18 -10.30
N GLN A 139 12.22 -14.18 -10.55
CA GLN A 139 13.07 -13.01 -10.63
C GLN A 139 12.60 -12.14 -11.80
N LEU A 140 11.77 -11.13 -11.51
CA LEU A 140 11.57 -10.01 -12.42
C LEU A 140 12.95 -9.49 -12.83
N ASP A 141 13.15 -9.16 -14.10
CA ASP A 141 14.40 -8.55 -14.56
C ASP A 141 14.64 -7.24 -13.78
N TRP A 142 15.45 -7.36 -12.73
CA TRP A 142 15.74 -6.31 -11.78
C TRP A 142 16.75 -5.32 -12.34
N GLU A 143 17.42 -5.64 -13.44
CA GLU A 143 18.24 -4.68 -14.16
C GLU A 143 17.36 -3.61 -14.81
N GLN A 144 16.25 -4.02 -15.44
CA GLN A 144 15.25 -3.09 -15.95
C GLN A 144 14.55 -2.32 -14.82
N THR A 145 14.12 -3.02 -13.76
CA THR A 145 13.40 -2.37 -12.65
C THR A 145 14.31 -1.42 -11.86
N GLY A 146 15.59 -1.78 -11.69
CA GLY A 146 16.61 -0.93 -11.08
C GLY A 146 16.89 0.32 -11.91
N LYS A 147 17.06 0.18 -13.24
CA LYS A 147 17.19 1.32 -14.16
C LYS A 147 15.96 2.25 -14.09
N MET A 148 14.75 1.72 -14.01
CA MET A 148 13.53 2.52 -13.84
C MET A 148 13.49 3.26 -12.49
N LEU A 149 13.95 2.63 -11.41
CA LEU A 149 14.04 3.26 -10.08
C LEU A 149 15.12 4.35 -10.01
N GLU A 150 16.26 4.15 -10.68
CA GLU A 150 17.31 5.16 -10.79
C GLU A 150 16.87 6.35 -11.65
N GLU A 151 16.23 6.10 -12.78
CA GLU A 151 15.60 7.16 -13.58
C GLU A 151 14.55 7.94 -12.80
N TRP A 152 13.77 7.26 -11.96
CA TRP A 152 12.81 7.91 -11.09
C TRP A 152 13.49 8.82 -10.06
N ARG A 153 14.53 8.32 -9.38
CA ARG A 153 15.32 9.11 -8.41
C ARG A 153 15.96 10.33 -9.07
N SER A 154 16.44 10.21 -10.30
CA SER A 154 17.03 11.31 -11.05
C SER A 154 16.01 12.36 -11.52
N LYS A 155 14.73 12.01 -11.67
CA LYS A 155 13.66 12.94 -12.11
C LYS A 155 12.92 13.58 -10.93
N ALA A 156 13.19 13.14 -9.70
CA ALA A 156 12.57 13.65 -8.48
C ALA A 156 13.47 14.65 -7.70
N GLN A 157 14.68 14.94 -8.20
CA GLN A 157 15.55 16.05 -7.78
C GLN A 157 15.37 17.23 -8.73
#